data_AF-A0A812UFM4-F1
#
_entry.id   AF-A0A812UFM4-F1
#
_cell.length_a   1.000
_cell.length_b   1.000
_cell.length_c   1.000
_cell.angle_alpha   90.00
_cell.angle_beta   90.00
_cell.angle_gamma   90.00
#
_symmetry.space_group_name_H-M   'P 1'
#
loop_
_entity.id
_entity.type
_entity.pdbx_description
1 polymer ?
#
loop_
_entity_poly.entity_id
_entity_poly.type
_entity_poly.pdbx_seq_one_letter_code
_entity_poly.pdbx_strand_id
1 'polypeptide(L)'
;MVRTRDEKGVQLTELLYRNLVIPDQARIKQTGSLLPTASLRHRQTREALAFVRDFDYEGHERLFTEKFVKACLRKLLEAPYSLDLPCTPGFQKEAWTNEEGKRLHSLIKKARRSTAMAADAETQPWSCLEALDPDEADPCVRPTRSMHVYI
;
A
#
# COMPACT_ATOMS: atom_id res chain seq x y z
N MET A 1 25.94 6.57 6.73
CA MET A 1 25.88 7.88 6.04
C MET A 1 24.41 8.30 5.98
N VAL A 2 24.06 9.45 6.56
CA VAL A 2 22.68 9.98 6.50
C VAL A 2 22.46 10.54 5.10
N ARG A 3 21.51 9.98 4.34
CA ARG A 3 21.16 10.47 3.00
C ARG A 3 20.49 11.84 3.10
N THR A 4 20.75 12.72 2.14
CA THR A 4 20.12 14.03 2.11
C THR A 4 18.63 13.93 1.74
N ARG A 5 17.83 14.95 2.09
CA ARG A 5 16.40 15.01 1.76
C ARG A 5 16.16 14.90 0.25
N ASP A 6 17.04 15.48 -0.56
CA ASP A 6 16.90 15.50 -2.01
C ASP A 6 17.18 14.13 -2.62
N GLU A 7 18.19 13.40 -2.13
CA GLU A 7 18.44 12.00 -2.49
C GLU A 7 17.24 11.10 -2.18
N LYS A 8 16.62 11.28 -1.00
CA LYS A 8 15.39 10.57 -0.64
C LYS A 8 14.23 10.93 -1.56
N GLY A 9 14.16 12.17 -2.04
CA GLY A 9 13.18 12.61 -3.02
C GLY A 9 13.38 11.93 -4.38
N VAL A 10 14.62 11.82 -4.84
CA VAL A 10 14.96 11.08 -6.06
C VAL A 10 14.61 9.60 -5.92
N GLN A 11 15.01 8.97 -4.81
CA GLN A 11 14.70 7.57 -4.52
C GLN A 11 13.18 7.32 -4.48
N LEU A 12 12.42 8.19 -3.82
CA LEU A 12 10.96 8.07 -3.79
C LEU A 12 10.35 8.23 -5.18
N THR A 13 10.82 9.20 -5.96
CA THR A 13 10.35 9.42 -7.33
C THR A 13 10.58 8.18 -8.19
N GLU A 14 11.76 7.56 -8.08
CA GLU A 14 12.10 6.33 -8.79
C GLU A 14 11.18 5.17 -8.37
N LEU A 15 10.92 5.00 -7.08
CA LEU A 15 10.01 3.96 -6.58
C LEU A 15 8.58 4.18 -7.05
N LEU A 16 8.10 5.43 -7.06
CA LEU A 16 6.77 5.76 -7.59
C LEU A 16 6.69 5.43 -9.09
N TYR A 17 7.71 5.77 -9.86
CA TYR A 17 7.75 5.46 -11.28
C TYR A 17 7.71 3.95 -11.53
N ARG A 18 8.59 3.19 -10.87
CA ARG A 18 8.71 1.73 -11.05
C ARG A 18 7.45 0.97 -10.64
N ASN A 19 6.80 1.37 -9.55
CA ASN A 19 5.68 0.61 -8.97
C ASN A 19 4.30 1.11 -9.43
N LEU A 20 4.17 2.38 -9.81
CA LEU A 20 2.88 2.96 -10.21
C LEU A 20 2.78 3.25 -11.70
N VAL A 21 3.85 3.77 -12.30
CA VAL A 21 3.81 4.25 -13.70
C VAL A 21 4.07 3.12 -14.68
N ILE A 22 5.22 2.44 -14.58
CA ILE A 22 5.61 1.36 -15.50
C ILE A 22 4.52 0.28 -15.67
N PRO A 23 3.91 -0.27 -14.60
CA PRO A 23 2.95 -1.36 -14.77
C PRO A 23 1.60 -0.92 -15.36
N ASP A 24 1.29 0.38 -15.38
CA ASP A 24 -0.09 0.84 -15.61
C ASP A 24 -0.18 2.18 -16.37
N GLN A 25 0.85 2.54 -17.14
CA GLN A 25 0.94 3.81 -17.88
C GLN A 25 -0.23 4.00 -18.84
N ALA A 26 -0.71 2.93 -19.48
CA ALA A 26 -1.84 3.00 -20.41
C ALA A 26 -3.12 3.49 -19.71
N ARG A 27 -3.44 2.98 -18.51
CA ARG A 27 -4.59 3.44 -17.73
C ARG A 27 -4.38 4.86 -17.24
N ILE A 28 -3.17 5.22 -16.80
CA ILE A 28 -2.87 6.57 -16.32
C ILE A 28 -3.09 7.59 -17.44
N LYS A 29 -2.64 7.29 -18.67
CA LYS A 29 -2.84 8.15 -19.83
C LYS A 29 -4.32 8.34 -20.20
N GLN A 30 -5.17 7.36 -19.92
CA GLN A 30 -6.61 7.44 -20.17
C GLN A 30 -7.39 8.12 -19.05
N THR A 31 -7.06 7.80 -17.79
CA THR A 31 -7.87 8.17 -16.61
C THR A 31 -7.30 9.35 -15.83
N GLY A 32 -6.01 9.63 -15.99
CA GLY A 32 -5.28 10.56 -15.14
C GLY A 32 -5.10 10.07 -13.71
N SER A 33 -5.49 8.86 -13.33
CA SER A 33 -5.30 8.41 -11.94
C SER A 33 -3.99 7.62 -11.81
N LEU A 34 -3.09 8.04 -10.91
CA LEU A 34 -1.85 7.29 -10.64
C LEU A 34 -2.13 5.92 -10.02
N LEU A 35 -3.08 5.88 -9.09
CA LEU A 35 -3.44 4.66 -8.39
C LEU A 35 -4.66 4.01 -9.02
N PRO A 36 -4.74 2.67 -9.04
CA PRO A 36 -5.89 1.96 -9.59
C PRO A 36 -7.15 2.21 -8.76
N THR A 37 -7.01 2.36 -7.43
CA THR A 37 -8.11 2.76 -6.53
C THR A 37 -7.63 3.68 -5.41
N ALA A 38 -8.55 4.42 -4.81
CA ALA A 38 -8.27 5.34 -3.70
C ALA A 38 -8.26 4.66 -2.30
N SER A 39 -8.09 3.33 -2.24
CA SER A 39 -8.25 2.57 -1.00
C SER A 39 -7.24 1.42 -0.89
N LEU A 40 -6.71 1.20 0.33
CA LEU A 40 -5.85 0.06 0.66
C LEU A 40 -6.63 -1.26 0.87
N ARG A 41 -7.97 -1.23 0.76
CA ARG A 41 -8.79 -2.46 0.83
C ARG A 41 -8.56 -3.36 -0.37
N HIS A 42 -8.16 -2.79 -1.51
CA HIS A 42 -7.89 -3.55 -2.73
C HIS A 42 -6.45 -4.07 -2.74
N ARG A 43 -6.30 -5.33 -3.13
CA ARG A 43 -5.00 -6.01 -3.22
C ARG A 43 -4.04 -5.26 -4.15
N GLN A 44 -4.51 -4.84 -5.32
CA GLN A 44 -3.71 -4.10 -6.31
C GLN A 44 -3.09 -2.82 -5.74
N THR A 45 -3.83 -2.03 -4.96
CA THR A 45 -3.29 -0.80 -4.33
C THR A 45 -2.27 -1.12 -3.25
N ARG A 46 -2.44 -2.22 -2.50
CA ARG A 46 -1.44 -2.66 -1.51
C ARG A 46 -0.15 -3.11 -2.17
N GLU A 47 -0.25 -3.89 -3.24
CA GLU A 47 0.91 -4.34 -4.02
C GLU A 47 1.64 -3.14 -4.64
N ALA A 48 0.91 -2.21 -5.25
CA ALA A 48 1.46 -0.99 -5.84
C ALA A 48 2.17 -0.08 -4.81
N LEU A 49 1.80 -0.16 -3.53
CA LEU A 49 2.40 0.61 -2.44
C LEU A 49 3.25 -0.26 -1.49
N ALA A 50 3.59 -1.51 -1.86
CA ALA A 50 4.35 -2.41 -1.00
C ALA A 50 5.75 -1.86 -0.67
N PHE A 51 6.35 -1.13 -1.62
CA PHE A 51 7.65 -0.47 -1.47
C PHE A 51 7.69 0.54 -0.30
N VAL A 52 6.53 1.01 0.18
CA VAL A 52 6.43 1.91 1.34
C VAL A 52 6.94 1.24 2.60
N ARG A 53 6.83 -0.09 2.73
CA ARG A 53 7.37 -0.81 3.90
C ARG A 53 8.89 -0.71 3.96
N ASP A 54 9.54 -0.88 2.81
CA ASP A 54 10.98 -1.05 2.69
C ASP A 54 11.71 0.29 2.44
N PHE A 55 10.96 1.39 2.38
CA PHE A 55 11.53 2.72 2.24
C PHE A 55 12.15 3.16 3.56
N ASP A 56 13.48 3.33 3.58
CA ASP A 56 14.20 3.75 4.78
C ASP A 56 13.76 5.17 5.24
N TYR A 57 13.17 5.22 6.44
CA TYR A 57 12.64 6.40 7.11
C TYR A 57 13.52 6.95 8.22
N GLU A 58 14.66 6.32 8.51
CA GLU A 58 15.46 6.62 9.70
C GLU A 58 15.86 8.10 9.75
N GLY A 59 15.68 8.72 10.93
CA GLY A 59 16.03 10.12 11.19
C GLY A 59 15.09 11.16 10.59
N HIS A 60 14.03 10.78 9.84
CA HIS A 60 13.17 11.72 9.13
C HIS A 60 11.67 11.38 9.20
N GLU A 61 11.10 11.31 10.41
CA GLU A 61 9.65 11.09 10.62
C GLU A 61 8.76 12.08 9.84
N ARG A 62 9.27 13.30 9.62
CA ARG A 62 8.57 14.39 8.92
C ARG A 62 8.84 14.46 7.41
N LEU A 63 9.53 13.49 6.82
CA LEU A 63 9.91 13.53 5.39
C LEU A 63 8.67 13.53 4.47
N PHE A 64 7.68 12.70 4.80
CA PHE A 64 6.44 12.55 4.05
C PHE A 64 5.43 13.66 4.36
N THR A 65 5.77 14.88 3.99
CA THR A 65 4.78 15.97 3.88
C THR A 65 4.07 15.91 2.53
N GLU A 66 2.84 16.42 2.46
CA GLU A 66 2.12 16.57 1.19
C GLU A 66 2.95 17.34 0.16
N LYS A 67 3.66 18.40 0.60
CA LYS A 67 4.56 19.19 -0.25
C LYS A 67 5.68 18.33 -0.87
N PHE A 68 6.26 17.43 -0.08
CA PHE A 68 7.31 16.54 -0.57
C PHE A 68 6.80 15.54 -1.60
N VAL A 69 5.63 14.94 -1.35
CA VAL A 69 4.99 14.03 -2.32
C VAL A 69 4.67 14.76 -3.62
N LYS A 70 4.09 15.96 -3.55
CA LYS A 70 3.84 16.79 -4.74
C LYS A 70 5.12 17.15 -5.50
N ALA A 71 6.22 17.44 -4.80
CA ALA A 71 7.50 17.69 -5.45
C ALA A 71 7.99 16.46 -6.23
N CYS A 72 7.84 15.24 -5.67
CA CYS A 72 8.16 14.00 -6.37
C CYS A 72 7.24 13.78 -7.57
N LEU A 73 5.94 14.08 -7.46
CA LEU A 73 5.01 13.99 -8.59
C LEU A 73 5.36 14.96 -9.73
N ARG A 74 5.81 16.18 -9.42
CA ARG A 74 6.29 17.12 -10.44
C ARG A 74 7.51 16.55 -11.18
N LYS A 75 8.45 15.96 -10.44
CA LYS A 75 9.61 15.28 -11.04
C LYS A 75 9.22 14.11 -11.95
N LEU A 76 8.11 13.42 -11.69
CA LEU A 76 7.61 12.38 -12.61
C LEU A 76 7.12 12.95 -13.95
N LEU A 77 6.65 14.19 -13.97
CA LEU A 77 6.21 14.88 -15.20
C LEU A 77 7.39 15.42 -16.03
N GLU A 78 8.55 15.56 -15.39
CA GLU A 78 9.78 16.04 -16.01
C GLU A 78 10.63 14.86 -16.52
N ALA A 79 11.66 15.17 -17.31
CA ALA A 79 12.67 14.18 -17.66
C ALA A 79 13.44 13.74 -16.40
N PRO A 80 13.81 12.45 -16.27
CA PRO A 80 13.79 11.39 -17.30
C PRO A 80 12.51 10.54 -17.34
N TYR A 81 11.56 10.75 -16.42
CA TYR A 81 10.42 9.85 -16.25
C TYR A 81 9.30 10.09 -17.26
N SER A 82 9.09 11.35 -17.65
CA SER A 82 8.17 11.76 -18.71
C SER A 82 6.80 11.08 -18.63
N LEU A 83 6.16 11.15 -17.46
CA LEU A 83 4.84 10.57 -17.25
C LEU A 83 3.80 11.15 -18.22
N ASP A 84 3.20 10.29 -19.03
CA ASP A 84 2.10 10.64 -19.91
C ASP A 84 0.80 10.82 -19.12
N LEU A 85 0.20 12.01 -19.23
CA LEU A 85 -1.10 12.33 -18.68
C LEU A 85 -2.16 12.48 -19.79
N PRO A 86 -3.46 12.40 -19.46
CA PRO A 86 -4.52 12.65 -20.44
C PRO A 86 -4.39 14.03 -21.09
N CYS A 87 -4.55 14.08 -22.41
CA CYS A 87 -4.61 15.33 -23.20
C CYS A 87 -6.05 15.75 -23.47
N THR A 88 -6.91 15.70 -22.45
CA THR A 88 -8.31 16.12 -22.60
C THR A 88 -8.45 17.65 -22.45
N PRO A 89 -9.36 18.29 -23.19
CA PRO A 89 -9.65 19.72 -23.00
C PRO A 89 -10.00 20.03 -21.54
N GLY A 90 -9.34 21.03 -20.96
CA GLY A 90 -9.53 21.42 -19.55
C GLY A 90 -8.66 20.65 -18.54
N PHE A 91 -7.85 19.67 -18.98
CA PHE A 91 -6.90 19.01 -18.09
C PHE A 91 -5.77 19.96 -17.67
N GLN A 92 -5.59 20.13 -16.36
CA GLN A 92 -4.55 21.00 -15.80
C GLN A 92 -3.55 20.19 -14.95
N LYS A 93 -2.28 20.16 -15.37
CA LYS A 93 -1.20 19.41 -14.70
C LYS A 93 -1.01 19.82 -13.24
N GLU A 94 -1.18 21.09 -12.92
CA GLU A 94 -1.03 21.61 -11.56
C GLU A 94 -2.18 21.18 -10.65
N ALA A 95 -3.42 21.27 -11.14
CA ALA A 95 -4.60 20.79 -10.43
C ALA A 95 -4.49 19.27 -10.18
N TRP A 96 -4.10 18.53 -11.22
CA TRP A 96 -3.83 17.11 -11.14
C TRP A 96 -2.77 16.76 -10.08
N THR A 97 -1.63 17.44 -10.10
CA THR A 97 -0.55 17.25 -9.11
C THR A 97 -1.05 17.52 -7.70
N ASN A 98 -1.93 18.50 -7.53
CA ASN A 98 -2.49 18.85 -6.23
C ASN A 98 -3.43 17.77 -5.70
N GLU A 99 -4.33 17.26 -6.54
CA GLU A 99 -5.30 16.23 -6.17
C GLU A 99 -4.63 14.88 -5.94
N GLU A 100 -3.82 14.42 -6.89
CA GLU A 100 -3.12 13.14 -6.77
C GLU A 100 -2.06 13.17 -5.68
N GLY A 101 -1.40 14.31 -5.46
CA GLY A 101 -0.48 14.49 -4.34
C GLY A 101 -1.17 14.27 -2.99
N LYS A 102 -2.39 14.78 -2.81
CA LYS A 102 -3.18 14.58 -1.58
C LYS A 102 -3.60 13.12 -1.40
N ARG A 103 -4.10 12.49 -2.47
CA ARG A 103 -4.55 11.08 -2.45
C ARG A 103 -3.39 10.14 -2.14
N LEU A 104 -2.29 10.28 -2.87
CA LEU A 104 -1.09 9.47 -2.70
C LEU A 104 -0.49 9.65 -1.30
N HIS A 105 -0.37 10.90 -0.83
CA HIS A 105 0.11 11.19 0.53
C HIS A 105 -0.75 10.50 1.60
N SER A 106 -2.07 10.60 1.46
CA SER A 106 -3.03 9.98 2.39
C SER A 106 -2.88 8.45 2.42
N LEU A 107 -2.69 7.82 1.26
CA LEU A 107 -2.55 6.37 1.15
C LEU A 107 -1.20 5.89 1.67
N ILE A 108 -0.10 6.58 1.35
CA ILE A 108 1.21 6.27 1.90
C ILE A 108 1.18 6.37 3.44
N LYS A 109 0.57 7.44 3.99
CA LYS A 109 0.42 7.58 5.45
C LYS A 109 -0.41 6.46 6.08
N LYS A 110 -1.40 5.91 5.37
CA LYS A 110 -2.18 4.75 5.83
C LYS A 110 -1.38 3.45 5.72
N ALA A 111 -0.67 3.25 4.61
CA ALA A 111 0.15 2.07 4.38
C ALA A 111 1.26 1.94 5.44
N ARG A 112 1.95 3.06 5.74
CA ARG A 112 2.96 3.12 6.81
C ARG A 112 2.41 2.74 8.20
N ARG A 113 1.19 3.17 8.52
CA ARG A 113 0.55 2.83 9.79
C ARG A 113 0.17 1.36 9.85
N SER A 114 -0.30 0.81 8.73
CA SER A 114 -0.63 -0.61 8.63
C SER A 114 0.60 -1.50 8.80
N THR A 115 1.77 -1.09 8.28
CA THR A 115 3.02 -1.85 8.43
C THR A 115 3.58 -1.77 9.85
N ALA A 116 3.49 -0.62 10.52
CA ALA A 116 3.90 -0.47 11.91
C ALA A 116 3.10 -1.39 12.85
N MET A 117 1.77 -1.44 12.68
CA MET A 117 0.90 -2.31 13.49
C MET A 117 1.15 -3.80 13.25
N ALA A 118 1.57 -4.19 12.05
CA ALA A 118 1.92 -5.58 11.74
C ALA A 118 3.25 -6.00 12.39
N ALA A 119 4.24 -5.12 12.42
CA ALA A 119 5.52 -5.37 13.10
C ALA A 119 5.35 -5.49 14.63
N ASP A 120 4.46 -4.69 15.22
CA ASP A 120 4.13 -4.80 16.66
C ASP A 120 3.37 -6.10 16.97
N ALA A 121 2.55 -6.60 16.04
CA ALA A 121 1.79 -7.84 16.22
C ALA A 121 2.66 -9.11 16.19
N GLU A 122 3.81 -9.09 15.50
CA GLU A 122 4.78 -10.20 15.52
C GLU A 122 5.54 -10.31 16.86
N THR A 123 5.44 -9.30 17.73
CA THR A 123 6.04 -9.29 19.08
C THR A 123 5.00 -9.61 20.16
N GLN A 124 4.11 -10.57 19.92
CA GLN A 124 3.23 -11.09 20.97
C GLN A 124 3.77 -12.43 21.51
N PRO A 125 4.24 -12.49 22.77
CA PRO A 125 4.83 -13.70 23.37
C PRO A 125 3.81 -14.84 23.67
N TRP A 126 2.61 -14.79 23.11
CA TRP A 126 1.49 -15.69 23.44
C TRP A 126 1.15 -16.66 22.31
N SER A 127 1.91 -16.66 21.20
CA SER A 127 1.75 -17.64 20.11
C SER A 127 2.39 -19.01 20.38
N CYS A 128 2.97 -19.23 21.57
CA CYS A 128 3.59 -20.51 21.97
C CYS A 128 2.72 -21.36 22.92
N LEU A 129 1.40 -21.44 22.69
CA LEU A 129 0.52 -22.32 23.48
C LEU A 129 -0.46 -23.14 22.63
N GLU A 130 -0.03 -23.56 21.45
CA GLU A 130 -0.65 -24.65 20.70
C GLU A 130 0.43 -25.63 20.22
N ALA A 131 1.07 -26.30 21.18
CA ALA A 131 1.83 -27.52 20.96
C ALA A 131 1.82 -28.35 22.25
N LEU A 132 0.66 -28.94 22.55
CA LEU A 132 0.59 -30.12 23.40
C LEU A 132 -0.10 -31.22 22.58
N ASP A 133 0.62 -32.33 22.51
CA ASP A 133 0.48 -33.46 21.60
C ASP A 133 -0.91 -34.12 21.54
N PRO A 134 -1.26 -34.75 20.39
CA PRO A 134 -2.48 -35.52 20.22
C PRO A 134 -2.26 -36.97 20.71
N ASP A 135 -2.24 -37.21 22.02
CA ASP A 135 -2.26 -38.57 22.55
C ASP A 135 -3.10 -38.64 23.84
N GLU A 136 -4.41 -38.50 23.69
CA GLU A 136 -5.36 -39.15 24.61
C GLU A 136 -6.64 -39.46 23.83
N ALA A 137 -6.68 -40.65 23.26
CA ALA A 137 -7.90 -41.27 22.81
C ALA A 137 -8.58 -41.93 24.02
N ASP A 138 -9.86 -41.62 24.27
CA ASP A 138 -10.83 -42.67 24.61
C ASP A 138 -12.24 -42.29 24.13
N PRO A 139 -13.01 -43.23 23.54
CA PRO A 139 -14.26 -42.98 22.83
C PRO A 139 -15.49 -43.37 23.65
N CYS A 140 -16.56 -42.57 23.63
CA CYS A 140 -17.93 -42.94 24.02
C CYS A 140 -18.79 -41.67 23.97
N VAL A 141 -20.00 -41.53 23.41
CA VAL A 141 -21.02 -42.38 22.81
C VAL A 141 -21.87 -41.42 21.96
N ARG A 142 -22.24 -41.79 20.72
CA ARG A 142 -23.29 -41.08 19.96
C ARG A 142 -24.66 -41.51 20.46
N PRO A 143 -25.62 -40.60 20.70
CA PRO A 143 -27.03 -40.94 20.61
C PRO A 143 -27.49 -40.66 19.18
N THR A 144 -27.55 -41.71 18.37
CA THR A 144 -28.51 -41.79 17.26
C THR A 144 -29.92 -41.76 17.85
N ARG A 145 -30.79 -40.87 17.38
CA ARG A 145 -32.23 -41.16 17.41
C ARG A 145 -32.92 -40.74 16.12
N SER A 146 -33.28 -41.81 15.42
CA SER A 146 -34.12 -41.97 14.24
C SER A 146 -35.27 -40.95 14.12
N MET A 147 -35.43 -40.41 12.91
CA MET A 147 -36.73 -40.05 12.36
C MET A 147 -37.67 -41.24 12.46
N HIS A 148 -38.93 -41.02 12.85
CA HIS A 148 -40.10 -41.78 12.38
C HIS A 148 -41.30 -40.85 12.26
N VAL A 149 -41.96 -40.98 11.11
CA VAL A 149 -43.17 -40.31 10.63
C VAL A 149 -44.41 -41.10 11.09
N TYR A 150 -45.59 -40.48 10.92
CA TYR A 150 -46.98 -40.97 10.99
C TYR A 150 -47.68 -40.77 12.35
N ILE A 151 -48.91 -40.23 12.44
CA ILE A 151 -50.04 -40.09 11.51
C ILE A 151 -50.65 -38.69 11.64
#